data_AF-A0A067FWM1-F1
#
_entry.id   AF-A0A067FWM1-F1
#
_cell.length_a   1.000
_cell.length_b   1.000
_cell.length_c   1.000
_cell.angle_alpha   90.00
_cell.angle_beta   90.00
_cell.angle_gamma   90.00
#
_symmetry.space_group_name_H-M   'P 1'
#
loop_
_entity.id
_entity.type
_entity.pdbx_description
1 polymer ?
#
loop_
_entity_poly.entity_id
_entity_poly.type
_entity_poly.pdbx_seq_one_letter_code
_entity_poly.pdbx_strand_id
1 'polypeptide(L)'
;MAQGQGTRKSSDHKLARKRKTRPVHDLVDNDVEIQVRKTGDGDHHTNAVDMSSIIAMPERKMLDLLLDRLKRRDSYKIFAKPVDGTEVEDYYKVIKHPMDLSKITEKLNEGSYQTLGDFEHDIYLMLKNAMHFNASDTVYYRQAHAMKELANKLFRTLKNDPENFEAACSMRGRRRNKAISGPLNSHSCNKTTGTITCSMKY
;
A
#
# COMPACT_ATOMS: atom_id res chain seq x y z
N MET A 1 79.86 4.30 4.63
CA MET A 1 79.09 3.03 4.75
C MET A 1 77.60 3.35 4.62
N ALA A 2 76.89 2.57 3.79
CA ALA A 2 75.44 2.49 3.53
C ALA A 2 74.68 3.80 3.19
N GLN A 3 74.33 4.10 1.92
CA GLN A 3 73.32 3.48 1.00
C GLN A 3 71.87 3.50 1.50
N GLY A 4 70.97 3.99 0.63
CA GLY A 4 69.57 3.52 0.60
C GLY A 4 68.50 4.58 0.37
N GLN A 5 68.42 5.18 -0.82
CA GLN A 5 67.15 5.74 -1.31
C GLN A 5 66.19 4.59 -1.61
N GLY A 6 64.99 4.62 -1.02
CA GLY A 6 63.92 3.64 -1.24
C GLY A 6 62.70 4.29 -1.86
N THR A 7 62.51 4.08 -3.16
CA THR A 7 61.27 4.33 -3.89
C THR A 7 60.25 3.23 -3.59
N ARG A 8 58.99 3.57 -3.33
CA ARG A 8 57.84 2.65 -3.54
C ARG A 8 56.60 3.41 -4.00
N LYS A 9 56.25 3.21 -5.27
CA LYS A 9 54.90 3.38 -5.83
C LYS A 9 54.06 2.15 -5.43
N SER A 10 52.81 2.34 -5.04
CA SER A 10 51.72 1.36 -5.14
C SER A 10 50.48 2.12 -5.63
N SER A 11 50.11 2.10 -6.91
CA SER A 11 49.26 1.10 -7.59
C SER A 11 48.06 0.59 -6.78
N ASP A 12 46.89 1.06 -7.23
CA ASP A 12 45.62 0.35 -7.41
C ASP A 12 45.00 -0.43 -6.24
N HIS A 13 43.75 -0.06 -5.90
CA HIS A 13 42.58 -0.84 -6.31
C HIS A 13 41.29 -0.11 -5.87
N LYS A 14 40.53 0.38 -6.88
CA LYS A 14 39.12 0.73 -6.72
C LYS A 14 38.35 -0.52 -6.26
N LEU A 15 37.89 -0.54 -5.00
CA LEU A 15 36.92 -1.53 -4.57
C LEU A 15 35.53 -1.07 -5.03
N ALA A 16 35.20 -1.43 -6.27
CA ALA A 16 33.84 -1.38 -6.78
C ALA A 16 32.94 -2.16 -5.80
N ARG A 17 31.97 -1.48 -5.19
CA ARG A 17 30.88 -2.14 -4.45
C ARG A 17 30.07 -2.95 -5.46
N LYS A 18 30.45 -4.22 -5.64
CA LYS A 18 29.66 -5.24 -6.32
C LYS A 18 28.27 -5.23 -5.71
N ARG A 19 27.29 -4.74 -6.47
CA ARG A 19 25.87 -5.04 -6.23
C ARG A 19 25.75 -6.56 -6.23
N LYS A 20 25.36 -7.14 -5.09
CA LYS A 20 24.96 -8.56 -5.02
C LYS A 20 23.66 -8.69 -5.79
N THR A 21 23.75 -9.00 -7.07
CA THR A 21 22.67 -9.67 -7.79
C THR A 21 22.52 -11.04 -7.17
N ARG A 22 21.34 -11.34 -6.63
CA ARG A 22 21.00 -12.71 -6.22
C ARG A 22 20.49 -13.45 -7.46
N PRO A 23 20.91 -14.71 -7.66
CA PRO A 23 20.52 -15.49 -8.82
C PRO A 23 19.07 -15.96 -8.71
N VAL A 24 18.46 -16.08 -9.88
CA VAL A 24 17.15 -16.65 -10.17
C VAL A 24 17.16 -18.11 -9.74
N HIS A 25 16.17 -18.51 -8.94
CA HIS A 25 15.74 -19.90 -8.91
C HIS A 25 14.22 -19.96 -8.86
N ASP A 26 13.71 -20.72 -9.81
CA ASP A 26 12.33 -21.06 -10.07
C ASP A 26 11.62 -21.57 -8.83
N LEU A 27 10.42 -21.05 -8.60
CA LEU A 27 9.37 -21.75 -7.88
C LEU A 27 8.08 -21.64 -8.68
N VAL A 28 7.96 -22.62 -9.58
CA VAL A 28 6.76 -23.44 -9.88
C VAL A 28 5.48 -22.69 -10.24
N ASP A 29 5.13 -22.82 -11.53
CA ASP A 29 3.78 -22.68 -12.06
C ASP A 29 2.74 -23.31 -11.11
N ASN A 30 1.75 -22.53 -10.72
CA ASN A 30 0.46 -23.06 -10.33
C ASN A 30 -0.56 -22.53 -11.32
N ASP A 31 -0.63 -23.21 -12.46
CA ASP A 31 -1.81 -23.23 -13.30
C ASP A 31 -2.96 -23.85 -12.49
N VAL A 32 -3.91 -23.02 -12.07
CA VAL A 32 -5.19 -23.54 -11.59
C VAL A 32 -6.01 -23.89 -12.82
N GLU A 33 -5.83 -25.13 -13.27
CA GLU A 33 -6.70 -25.81 -14.21
C GLU A 33 -8.08 -26.03 -13.54
N ILE A 34 -9.11 -25.31 -13.98
CA ILE A 34 -10.49 -25.55 -13.54
C ILE A 34 -10.96 -26.86 -14.18
N GLN A 35 -10.80 -27.97 -13.46
CA GLN A 35 -11.38 -29.26 -13.81
C GLN A 35 -12.88 -29.26 -13.57
N VAL A 36 -13.66 -29.29 -14.66
CA VAL A 36 -15.07 -29.67 -14.66
C VAL A 36 -15.16 -31.15 -14.28
N ARG A 37 -15.65 -31.44 -13.07
CA ARG A 37 -16.10 -32.78 -12.68
C ARG A 37 -17.54 -32.71 -12.19
N LYS A 38 -18.46 -33.33 -12.94
CA LYS A 38 -19.77 -33.74 -12.44
C LYS A 38 -19.66 -35.18 -11.93
N THR A 39 -20.14 -35.42 -10.71
CA THR A 39 -21.05 -36.51 -10.29
C THR A 39 -21.25 -36.39 -8.78
N GLY A 40 -22.49 -36.59 -8.34
CA GLY A 40 -22.92 -36.37 -6.96
C GLY A 40 -22.63 -37.55 -6.04
N ASP A 41 -22.55 -37.25 -4.74
CA ASP A 41 -23.39 -37.83 -3.68
C ASP A 41 -23.11 -37.10 -2.37
N GLY A 42 -24.13 -36.97 -1.53
CA GLY A 42 -24.24 -35.95 -0.49
C GLY A 42 -23.23 -36.05 0.65
N ASP A 43 -22.61 -34.91 0.95
CA ASP A 43 -22.06 -34.59 2.26
C ASP A 43 -22.50 -33.16 2.63
N HIS A 44 -23.06 -33.01 3.84
CA HIS A 44 -23.50 -31.72 4.37
C HIS A 44 -22.28 -30.94 4.87
N HIS A 45 -21.44 -30.50 3.94
CA HIS A 45 -20.58 -29.36 4.20
C HIS A 45 -21.45 -28.13 4.03
N THR A 46 -21.77 -27.45 5.13
CA THR A 46 -22.44 -26.14 5.07
C THR A 46 -21.56 -25.25 4.22
N ASN A 47 -21.96 -25.04 2.96
CA ASN A 47 -21.38 -24.03 2.10
C ASN A 47 -21.48 -22.72 2.88
N ALA A 48 -20.35 -22.27 3.42
CA ALA A 48 -20.20 -20.88 3.79
C ALA A 48 -20.29 -20.11 2.46
N VAL A 49 -21.53 -19.88 2.02
CA VAL A 49 -21.86 -18.97 0.93
C VAL A 49 -21.11 -17.69 1.24
N ASP A 50 -20.24 -17.28 0.32
CA ASP A 50 -19.51 -16.05 0.43
C ASP A 50 -20.51 -14.90 0.46
N MET A 51 -20.88 -14.49 1.68
CA MET A 51 -21.87 -13.45 1.98
C MET A 51 -21.50 -12.09 1.37
N SER A 52 -20.29 -11.96 0.80
CA SER A 52 -19.89 -10.81 -0.02
C SER A 52 -20.82 -10.59 -1.22
N SER A 53 -21.43 -11.65 -1.75
CA SER A 53 -22.28 -11.61 -2.96
C SER A 53 -23.75 -11.33 -2.66
N ILE A 54 -24.18 -11.31 -1.39
CA ILE A 54 -25.59 -11.13 -0.99
C ILE A 54 -25.87 -9.68 -0.54
N ILE A 55 -24.84 -8.90 -0.24
CA ILE A 55 -24.98 -7.48 0.09
C ILE A 55 -25.21 -6.71 -1.20
N ALA A 56 -26.43 -6.21 -1.38
CA ALA A 56 -26.74 -5.23 -2.42
C ALA A 56 -25.77 -4.05 -2.35
N MET A 57 -25.42 -3.46 -3.51
CA MET A 57 -24.46 -2.37 -3.59
C MET A 57 -24.76 -1.27 -2.56
N PRO A 58 -23.83 -0.99 -1.62
CA PRO A 58 -24.00 0.10 -0.68
C PRO A 58 -24.14 1.44 -1.41
N GLU A 59 -24.75 2.42 -0.73
CA GLU A 59 -24.83 3.76 -1.29
C GLU A 59 -23.45 4.31 -1.63
N ARG A 60 -23.34 4.97 -2.79
CA ARG A 60 -22.09 5.51 -3.31
C ARG A 60 -21.34 6.36 -2.29
N LYS A 61 -22.06 7.17 -1.50
CA LYS A 61 -21.49 8.03 -0.45
C LYS A 61 -20.67 7.23 0.57
N MET A 62 -21.07 6.00 0.88
CA MET A 62 -20.34 5.11 1.79
C MET A 62 -19.02 4.66 1.17
N LEU A 63 -19.04 4.33 -0.13
CA LEU A 63 -17.84 3.95 -0.89
C LEU A 63 -16.86 5.13 -1.01
N ASP A 64 -17.38 6.34 -1.23
CA ASP A 64 -16.57 7.57 -1.23
C ASP A 64 -15.91 7.82 0.14
N LEU A 65 -16.65 7.67 1.25
CA LEU A 65 -16.10 7.80 2.60
C LEU A 65 -14.99 6.78 2.89
N LEU A 66 -15.18 5.54 2.44
CA LEU A 66 -14.18 4.47 2.55
C LEU A 66 -12.92 4.84 1.74
N LEU A 67 -13.10 5.23 0.49
CA LEU A 67 -12.00 5.60 -0.40
C LEU A 67 -11.22 6.81 0.14
N ASP A 68 -11.91 7.79 0.70
CA ASP A 68 -11.32 8.95 1.36
C ASP A 68 -10.50 8.57 2.59
N ARG A 69 -10.96 7.60 3.39
CA ARG A 69 -10.19 7.05 4.51
C ARG A 69 -8.89 6.41 4.03
N LEU A 70 -8.93 5.66 2.93
CA LEU A 70 -7.73 5.05 2.33
C LEU A 70 -6.79 6.11 1.75
N LYS A 71 -7.30 7.09 0.99
CA LYS A 71 -6.52 8.22 0.44
C LYS A 71 -5.83 9.06 1.51
N ARG A 72 -6.46 9.23 2.69
CA ARG A 72 -5.84 9.89 3.86
C ARG A 72 -4.76 9.03 4.51
N ARG A 73 -4.90 7.70 4.47
CA ARG A 73 -3.88 6.78 4.99
C ARG A 73 -2.63 6.78 4.10
N ASP A 74 -2.80 6.95 2.80
CA ASP A 74 -1.73 7.15 1.82
C ASP A 74 -1.13 8.57 1.89
N SER A 75 -0.35 8.85 2.95
CA SER A 75 0.26 10.15 3.18
C SER A 75 1.32 10.53 2.15
N TYR A 76 1.99 9.53 1.56
CA TYR A 76 3.05 9.74 0.57
C TYR A 76 2.55 9.72 -0.87
N LYS A 77 1.24 9.53 -1.09
CA LYS A 77 0.63 9.46 -2.41
C LYS A 77 1.23 8.36 -3.29
N ILE A 78 1.65 7.26 -2.67
CA ILE A 78 2.26 6.10 -3.33
C ILE A 78 1.24 5.43 -4.27
N PHE A 79 -0.03 5.41 -3.89
CA PHE A 79 -1.10 4.73 -4.62
C PHE A 79 -2.03 5.71 -5.34
N ALA A 80 -1.70 7.00 -5.34
CA ALA A 80 -2.59 8.05 -5.83
C ALA A 80 -2.75 8.03 -7.36
N LYS A 81 -1.76 7.51 -8.09
CA LYS A 81 -1.71 7.42 -9.55
C LYS A 81 -1.09 6.08 -9.98
N PRO A 82 -1.25 5.67 -11.25
CA PRO A 82 -0.56 4.50 -11.80
C PRO A 82 0.96 4.60 -11.62
N VAL A 83 1.62 3.45 -11.47
CA VAL A 83 3.08 3.37 -11.41
C VAL A 83 3.67 3.71 -12.79
N ASP A 84 4.66 4.60 -12.84
CA ASP A 84 5.36 4.90 -14.09
C ASP A 84 6.34 3.77 -14.44
N GLY A 85 6.09 3.08 -15.55
CA GLY A 85 6.94 1.98 -16.02
C GLY A 85 8.30 2.42 -16.55
N THR A 86 8.50 3.72 -16.79
CA THR A 86 9.79 4.29 -17.16
C THR A 86 10.67 4.55 -15.93
N GLU A 87 10.05 4.79 -14.77
CA GLU A 87 10.75 4.99 -13.50
C GLU A 87 10.97 3.68 -12.73
N VAL A 88 10.05 2.70 -12.89
CA VAL A 88 10.12 1.40 -12.22
C VAL A 88 10.36 0.30 -13.24
N GLU A 89 11.63 -0.12 -13.33
CA GLU A 89 12.08 -1.19 -14.21
C GLU A 89 11.30 -2.49 -13.97
N ASP A 90 10.93 -3.16 -15.07
CA ASP A 90 10.23 -4.45 -15.09
C ASP A 90 8.86 -4.51 -14.38
N TYR A 91 8.31 -3.39 -13.90
CA TYR A 91 7.04 -3.39 -13.15
C TYR A 91 5.91 -4.09 -13.90
N TYR A 92 5.67 -3.71 -15.16
CA TYR A 92 4.61 -4.29 -15.99
C TYR A 92 4.94 -5.69 -16.54
N LYS A 93 6.20 -6.14 -16.40
CA LYS A 93 6.54 -7.55 -16.66
C LYS A 93 6.10 -8.44 -15.51
N VAL A 94 6.23 -7.95 -14.27
CA VAL A 94 5.86 -8.69 -13.05
C VAL A 94 4.38 -8.54 -12.74
N ILE A 95 3.85 -7.31 -12.74
CA ILE A 95 2.46 -6.99 -12.40
C ILE A 95 1.59 -6.93 -13.64
N LYS A 96 0.69 -7.92 -13.78
CA LYS A 96 -0.17 -8.08 -14.95
C LYS A 96 -1.43 -7.22 -14.94
N HIS A 97 -1.96 -6.94 -13.75
CA HIS A 97 -3.19 -6.17 -13.57
C HIS A 97 -2.91 -4.98 -12.65
N PRO A 98 -2.29 -3.90 -13.17
CA PRO A 98 -2.03 -2.69 -12.38
C PRO A 98 -3.34 -2.06 -11.92
N MET A 99 -3.33 -1.49 -10.72
CA MET A 99 -4.47 -0.79 -10.14
C MET A 99 -3.97 0.31 -9.20
N ASP A 100 -4.72 1.41 -9.09
CA ASP A 100 -4.39 2.58 -8.28
C ASP A 100 -5.66 3.34 -7.84
N LEU A 101 -5.51 4.25 -6.87
CA LEU A 101 -6.64 4.97 -6.29
C LEU A 101 -7.33 5.91 -7.29
N SER A 102 -6.63 6.45 -8.28
CA SER A 102 -7.26 7.29 -9.32
C SER A 102 -8.15 6.45 -10.22
N LYS A 103 -7.67 5.26 -10.64
CA LYS A 103 -8.47 4.34 -11.45
C LYS A 103 -9.67 3.78 -10.68
N ILE A 104 -9.49 3.44 -9.40
CA ILE A 104 -10.60 3.01 -8.53
C ILE A 104 -11.65 4.12 -8.40
N THR A 105 -11.21 5.38 -8.24
CA THR A 105 -12.11 6.55 -8.18
C THR A 105 -12.89 6.72 -9.48
N GLU A 106 -12.22 6.61 -10.63
CA GLU A 106 -12.83 6.70 -11.96
C GLU A 106 -13.91 5.61 -12.14
N LYS A 107 -13.57 4.35 -11.90
CA LYS A 107 -14.52 3.22 -11.98
C LYS A 107 -15.71 3.40 -11.04
N LEU A 108 -15.49 3.93 -9.84
CA LEU A 108 -16.58 4.23 -8.91
C LEU A 108 -17.47 5.35 -9.46
N ASN A 109 -16.86 6.37 -10.08
CA ASN A 109 -17.58 7.49 -10.65
C ASN A 109 -18.45 7.10 -11.83
N GLU A 110 -17.95 6.21 -12.68
CA GLU A 110 -18.61 5.65 -13.86
C GLU A 110 -19.66 4.58 -13.51
N GLY A 111 -19.74 4.15 -12.25
CA GLY A 111 -20.63 3.07 -11.82
C GLY A 111 -20.21 1.70 -12.37
N SER A 112 -18.91 1.48 -12.63
CA SER A 112 -18.39 0.25 -13.21
C SER A 112 -18.41 -0.96 -12.25
N TYR A 113 -18.67 -0.74 -10.96
CA TYR A 113 -18.77 -1.80 -9.96
C TYR A 113 -20.22 -2.24 -9.81
N GLN A 114 -20.50 -3.53 -10.03
CA GLN A 114 -21.85 -4.09 -9.92
C GLN A 114 -22.11 -4.61 -8.50
N THR A 115 -21.05 -5.02 -7.82
CA THR A 115 -21.10 -5.54 -6.45
C THR A 115 -20.06 -4.88 -5.55
N LEU A 116 -20.29 -4.91 -4.23
CA LEU A 116 -19.31 -4.45 -3.26
C LEU A 116 -18.00 -5.27 -3.38
N GLY A 117 -18.12 -6.56 -3.73
CA GLY A 117 -17.00 -7.44 -4.00
C GLY A 117 -16.10 -6.93 -5.12
N ASP A 118 -16.65 -6.36 -6.19
CA ASP A 118 -15.85 -5.81 -7.30
C ASP A 118 -15.00 -4.62 -6.85
N PHE A 119 -15.58 -3.72 -6.05
CA PHE A 119 -14.90 -2.57 -5.50
C PHE A 119 -13.82 -2.97 -4.47
N GLU A 120 -14.15 -3.92 -3.60
CA GLU A 120 -13.24 -4.50 -2.62
C GLU A 120 -12.07 -5.21 -3.30
N HIS A 121 -12.34 -5.94 -4.38
CA HIS A 121 -11.34 -6.65 -5.19
C HIS A 121 -10.27 -5.69 -5.71
N ASP A 122 -10.65 -4.58 -6.35
CA ASP A 122 -9.68 -3.63 -6.92
C ASP A 122 -8.82 -2.95 -5.86
N ILE A 123 -9.40 -2.63 -4.70
CA ILE A 123 -8.64 -2.09 -3.56
C ILE A 123 -7.59 -3.10 -3.10
N TYR A 124 -7.97 -4.38 -2.93
CA TYR A 124 -7.02 -5.40 -2.51
C TYR A 124 -6.01 -5.76 -3.61
N LEU A 125 -6.39 -5.71 -4.89
CA LEU A 125 -5.48 -5.91 -6.02
C LEU A 125 -4.35 -4.89 -6.00
N MET A 126 -4.68 -3.60 -5.87
CA MET A 126 -3.71 -2.51 -5.74
C MET A 126 -2.70 -2.78 -4.60
N LEU A 127 -3.21 -3.14 -3.41
CA LEU A 127 -2.37 -3.39 -2.24
C LEU A 127 -1.54 -4.68 -2.38
N LYS A 128 -2.11 -5.74 -2.96
CA LYS A 128 -1.45 -7.02 -3.22
C LYS A 128 -0.32 -6.86 -4.23
N ASN A 129 -0.54 -6.12 -5.31
CA ASN A 129 0.49 -5.81 -6.31
C ASN A 129 1.69 -5.12 -5.67
N ALA A 130 1.44 -4.13 -4.82
CA ALA A 130 2.50 -3.41 -4.12
C ALA A 130 3.30 -4.33 -3.19
N MET A 131 2.64 -5.21 -2.43
CA MET A 131 3.31 -6.16 -1.55
C MET A 131 4.00 -7.31 -2.30
N HIS A 132 3.54 -7.63 -3.51
CA HIS A 132 4.16 -8.66 -4.35
C HIS A 132 5.44 -8.15 -5.02
N PHE A 133 5.39 -6.93 -5.57
CA PHE A 133 6.54 -6.34 -6.27
C PHE A 133 7.63 -5.85 -5.30
N ASN A 134 7.25 -5.29 -4.15
CA ASN A 134 8.18 -4.65 -3.23
C ASN A 134 8.57 -5.58 -2.07
N ALA A 135 9.84 -5.53 -1.65
CA ALA A 135 10.31 -6.26 -0.48
C ALA A 135 9.68 -5.74 0.83
N SER A 136 9.52 -6.63 1.81
CA SER A 136 8.80 -6.37 3.08
C SER A 136 9.39 -5.26 3.96
N ASP A 137 10.68 -4.97 3.78
CA ASP A 137 11.45 -3.94 4.47
C ASP A 137 11.41 -2.57 3.77
N THR A 138 10.67 -2.45 2.67
CA THR A 138 10.45 -1.17 1.97
C THR A 138 9.31 -0.37 2.57
N VAL A 139 9.31 0.95 2.33
CA VAL A 139 8.19 1.83 2.72
C VAL A 139 6.92 1.46 1.95
N TYR A 140 7.04 1.09 0.68
CA TYR A 140 5.92 0.71 -0.19
C TYR A 140 5.16 -0.49 0.36
N TYR A 141 5.87 -1.57 0.72
CA TYR A 141 5.26 -2.76 1.30
C TYR A 141 4.59 -2.43 2.65
N ARG A 142 5.31 -1.78 3.56
CA ARG A 142 4.77 -1.44 4.89
C ARG A 142 3.51 -0.57 4.79
N GLN A 143 3.51 0.39 3.87
CA GLN A 143 2.37 1.25 3.63
C GLN A 143 1.19 0.47 3.06
N ALA A 144 1.42 -0.41 2.06
CA ALA A 144 0.39 -1.28 1.50
C ALA A 144 -0.22 -2.19 2.58
N HIS A 145 0.62 -2.83 3.41
CA HIS A 145 0.18 -3.68 4.50
C HIS A 145 -0.66 -2.90 5.53
N ALA A 146 -0.21 -1.70 5.92
CA ALA A 146 -0.95 -0.86 6.86
C ALA A 146 -2.30 -0.37 6.29
N MET A 147 -2.37 -0.12 4.99
CA MET A 147 -3.62 0.21 4.30
C MET A 147 -4.55 -1.01 4.18
N LYS A 148 -4.02 -2.21 3.95
CA LYS A 148 -4.78 -3.47 3.94
C LYS A 148 -5.48 -3.71 5.29
N GLU A 149 -4.77 -3.49 6.39
CA GLU A 149 -5.35 -3.61 7.74
C GLU A 149 -6.46 -2.58 8.00
N LEU A 150 -6.34 -1.38 7.42
CA LEU A 150 -7.40 -0.37 7.49
C LEU A 150 -8.60 -0.78 6.62
N ALA A 151 -8.37 -1.22 5.37
CA ALA A 151 -9.41 -1.68 4.46
C ALA A 151 -10.21 -2.83 5.06
N ASN A 152 -9.54 -3.83 5.65
CA ASN A 152 -10.19 -4.94 6.35
C ASN A 152 -11.18 -4.45 7.42
N LYS A 153 -10.79 -3.45 8.21
CA LYS A 153 -11.65 -2.89 9.26
C LYS A 153 -12.82 -2.14 8.66
N LEU A 154 -12.59 -1.32 7.63
CA LEU A 154 -13.64 -0.54 6.97
C LEU A 154 -14.67 -1.44 6.31
N PHE A 155 -14.25 -2.44 5.52
CA PHE A 155 -15.17 -3.38 4.88
C PHE A 155 -15.94 -4.22 5.89
N ARG A 156 -15.30 -4.69 6.98
CA ARG A 156 -16.02 -5.38 8.06
C ARG A 156 -17.09 -4.50 8.69
N THR A 157 -16.78 -3.24 8.99
CA THR A 157 -17.77 -2.32 9.54
C THR A 157 -18.90 -2.06 8.54
N LEU A 158 -18.58 -1.79 7.28
CA LEU A 158 -19.56 -1.55 6.22
C LEU A 158 -20.53 -2.73 6.04
N LYS A 159 -20.00 -3.96 6.08
CA LYS A 159 -20.78 -5.20 5.92
C LYS A 159 -21.67 -5.51 7.13
N ASN A 160 -21.21 -5.19 8.33
CA ASN A 160 -21.91 -5.55 9.58
C ASN A 160 -22.85 -4.46 10.10
N ASP A 161 -22.54 -3.19 9.85
CA ASP A 161 -23.25 -2.02 10.38
C ASP A 161 -23.21 -0.87 9.35
N PRO A 162 -23.94 -1.00 8.23
CA PRO A 162 -23.94 0.01 7.18
C PRO A 162 -24.53 1.34 7.67
N GLU A 163 -25.60 1.33 8.48
CA GLU A 163 -26.28 2.53 8.95
C GLU A 163 -25.37 3.46 9.77
N ASN A 164 -24.44 2.88 10.55
CA ASN A 164 -23.52 3.64 11.39
C ASN A 164 -22.13 3.86 10.74
N PHE A 165 -21.91 3.36 9.52
CA PHE A 165 -20.62 3.44 8.85
C PHE A 165 -20.16 4.90 8.65
N GLU A 166 -21.09 5.81 8.34
CA GLU A 166 -20.79 7.24 8.16
C GLU A 166 -20.22 7.87 9.43
N ALA A 167 -20.80 7.55 10.59
CA ALA A 167 -20.34 8.05 11.88
C ALA A 167 -18.95 7.47 12.22
N ALA A 168 -18.74 6.17 11.99
CA ALA A 168 -17.43 5.54 12.17
C ALA A 168 -16.34 6.16 11.27
N CYS A 169 -16.71 6.53 10.04
CA CYS A 169 -15.86 7.22 9.07
C CYS A 169 -15.65 8.71 9.38
N SER A 170 -16.50 9.34 10.18
CA SER A 170 -16.37 10.76 10.55
C SER A 170 -15.58 10.97 11.84
N MET A 171 -15.75 10.09 12.84
CA MET A 171 -15.31 10.37 14.21
C MET A 171 -13.79 10.29 14.47
N ARG A 172 -13.04 9.46 13.72
CA ARG A 172 -11.57 9.32 13.95
C ARG A 172 -10.70 10.43 13.32
N GLY A 173 -11.31 11.45 12.70
CA GLY A 173 -10.61 12.62 12.15
C GLY A 173 -10.35 13.75 13.16
N ARG A 174 -11.07 13.79 14.30
CA ARG A 174 -10.81 14.73 15.39
C ARG A 174 -9.77 14.11 16.34
N ARG A 175 -8.48 14.32 16.06
CA ARG A 175 -7.49 14.27 17.15
C ARG A 175 -7.97 15.24 18.23
N ARG A 176 -8.24 14.71 19.43
CA ARG A 176 -8.38 15.47 20.67
C ARG A 176 -7.16 16.39 20.81
N ASN A 177 -7.32 17.69 20.56
CA ASN A 177 -6.47 18.66 21.20
C ASN A 177 -6.90 18.67 22.67
N LYS A 178 -6.21 17.90 23.53
CA LYS A 178 -6.32 18.11 24.97
C LYS A 178 -5.55 19.41 25.25
N ALA A 179 -6.26 20.53 25.13
CA ALA A 179 -5.80 21.81 25.64
C ALA A 179 -5.59 21.63 27.15
N ILE A 180 -4.33 21.61 27.57
CA ILE A 180 -3.97 21.83 28.97
C ILE A 180 -4.04 23.34 29.14
N SER A 181 -5.13 23.82 29.75
CA SER A 181 -5.24 25.17 30.27
C SER A 181 -4.30 25.32 31.46
N GLY A 182 -3.08 25.80 31.24
CA GLY A 182 -2.23 26.38 32.27
C GLY A 182 -2.23 27.91 32.14
N PRO A 183 -2.24 28.68 33.23
CA PRO A 183 -2.30 30.13 33.16
C PRO A 183 -0.96 30.74 32.70
N LEU A 184 -1.06 31.92 32.08
CA LEU A 184 0.04 32.69 31.50
C LEU A 184 1.20 32.92 32.47
N ASN A 185 2.43 32.80 31.96
CA ASN A 185 3.41 33.85 32.19
C ASN A 185 4.35 33.95 30.98
N SER A 186 4.37 35.12 30.35
CA SER A 186 5.36 35.48 29.34
C SER A 186 6.73 35.41 30.01
N HIS A 187 7.78 34.98 29.31
CA HIS A 187 9.17 35.46 29.45
C HIS A 187 9.95 34.96 28.22
N SER A 188 10.37 35.94 27.43
CA SER A 188 11.49 35.98 26.48
C SER A 188 12.26 34.68 26.19
N CYS A 189 12.33 34.28 24.92
CA CYS A 189 13.63 33.97 24.31
C CYS A 189 13.57 33.99 22.77
N ASN A 190 14.38 34.88 22.20
CA ASN A 190 14.74 34.89 20.79
C ASN A 190 15.78 33.78 20.55
N LYS A 191 15.65 32.99 19.48
CA LYS A 191 16.81 32.35 18.84
C LYS A 191 16.52 31.88 17.41
N THR A 192 17.46 32.31 16.60
CA THR A 192 17.81 32.17 15.19
C THR A 192 17.86 30.74 14.62
N THR A 193 17.77 30.71 13.27
CA THR A 193 18.37 29.77 12.30
C THR A 193 17.84 28.34 12.15
N GLY A 194 17.60 27.95 10.89
CA GLY A 194 17.61 26.55 10.46
C GLY A 194 16.79 26.25 9.22
N THR A 195 17.25 26.70 8.03
CA THR A 195 16.75 26.23 6.74
C THR A 195 17.05 24.73 6.62
N ILE A 196 16.05 23.85 6.69
CA ILE A 196 16.24 22.43 6.41
C ILE A 196 16.06 22.23 4.90
N THR A 197 17.17 22.30 4.17
CA THR A 197 17.26 21.78 2.80
C THR A 197 17.40 20.26 2.88
N CYS A 198 16.37 19.53 2.46
CA CYS A 198 16.47 18.09 2.25
C CYS A 198 16.97 17.84 0.82
N SER A 199 18.28 17.70 0.66
CA SER A 199 18.89 17.29 -0.60
C SER A 199 18.62 15.81 -0.86
N MET A 200 17.83 15.52 -1.90
CA MET A 200 17.88 14.20 -2.55
C MET A 200 19.26 14.01 -3.16
N LYS A 201 19.90 12.87 -2.87
CA LYS A 201 21.07 12.39 -3.60
C LYS A 201 20.69 11.11 -4.33
N TYR A 202 20.99 11.08 -5.62
CA TYR A 202 21.30 9.87 -6.38
C TYR A 202 22.82 9.75 -6.48
#